data_AF-A0AA35YF10-F1
#
_entry.id   AF-A0AA35YF10-F1
#
_cell.length_a   1.000
_cell.length_b   1.000
_cell.length_c   1.000
_cell.angle_alpha   90.00
_cell.angle_beta   90.00
_cell.angle_gamma   90.00
#
_symmetry.space_group_name_H-M   'P 1'
#
loop_
_entity.id
_entity.type
_entity.pdbx_description
1 polymer ?
#
loop_
_entity_poly.entity_id
_entity_poly.type
_entity_poly.pdbx_seq_one_letter_code
_entity_poly.pdbx_strand_id
1 'polypeptide(L)'
;MGSAAKLIVDALLQRFLPLARRRIETTQTHDGRYLRPSDPAYEQVLDSLALVARHMPVPLLEALLRWRDSESPKGANDTSAFQKKLAVECIFCSACIRFVQCCPPDGLTEKLWSGLEHFVFDWLINADRVVSQVEYPSLADLRGLLLDLVAQLVGALSQISILRKLHIS
;
A
#
# COMPACT_ATOMS: atom_id res chain seq x y z
N MET A 1 13.35 -23.16 -7.32
CA MET A 1 11.99 -22.56 -7.34
C MET A 1 11.97 -21.03 -7.35
N GLY A 2 13.04 -20.32 -6.95
CA GLY A 2 13.06 -18.85 -6.91
C GLY A 2 12.92 -18.10 -8.26
N SER A 3 13.26 -18.73 -9.39
CA SER A 3 13.16 -18.10 -10.72
C SER A 3 11.70 -17.94 -11.19
N ALA A 4 10.87 -18.98 -11.03
CA ALA A 4 9.46 -18.93 -11.45
C ALA A 4 8.63 -17.96 -10.60
N ALA A 5 8.86 -17.95 -9.28
CA ALA A 5 8.16 -17.03 -8.38
C ALA A 5 8.47 -15.56 -8.72
N LYS A 6 9.74 -15.27 -9.01
CA LYS A 6 10.18 -13.95 -9.46
C LYS A 6 9.50 -13.55 -10.77
N LEU A 7 9.41 -14.43 -11.76
CA LEU A 7 8.75 -14.15 -13.04
C LEU A 7 7.26 -13.83 -12.88
N ILE A 8 6.55 -14.54 -11.98
CA ILE A 8 5.13 -14.28 -11.73
C ILE A 8 4.94 -12.92 -11.06
N VAL A 9 5.75 -12.61 -10.05
CA VAL A 9 5.70 -11.30 -9.38
C VAL A 9 6.07 -10.19 -10.35
N ASP A 10 7.12 -10.36 -11.15
CA ASP A 10 7.54 -9.38 -12.16
C ASP A 10 6.44 -9.13 -13.19
N ALA A 11 5.79 -10.18 -13.71
CA ALA A 11 4.67 -10.05 -14.65
C ALA A 11 3.46 -9.33 -14.03
N LEU A 12 3.16 -9.57 -12.75
CA LEU A 12 2.11 -8.86 -12.04
C LEU A 12 2.46 -7.38 -11.84
N LEU A 13 3.70 -7.08 -11.48
CA LEU A 13 4.18 -5.70 -11.37
C LEU A 13 4.12 -4.97 -12.72
N GLN A 14 4.45 -5.63 -13.84
CA GLN A 14 4.31 -5.02 -15.17
C GLN A 14 2.87 -4.55 -15.46
N ARG A 15 1.86 -5.18 -14.83
CA ARG A 15 0.45 -4.75 -14.93
C ARG A 15 0.08 -3.71 -13.88
N PHE A 16 0.60 -3.84 -12.66
CA PHE A 16 0.30 -2.94 -11.55
C PHE A 16 0.93 -1.55 -11.73
N LEU A 17 2.21 -1.48 -12.12
CA LEU A 17 2.98 -0.24 -12.15
C LEU A 17 2.37 0.84 -13.07
N PRO A 18 1.93 0.54 -14.31
CA PRO A 18 1.31 1.55 -15.17
C PRO A 18 0.01 2.11 -14.58
N LEU A 19 -0.81 1.25 -13.95
CA LEU A 19 -2.07 1.67 -13.34
C LEU A 19 -1.82 2.51 -12.08
N ALA A 20 -0.84 2.11 -11.26
CA ALA A 20 -0.42 2.86 -10.09
C ALA A 20 0.09 4.26 -10.48
N ARG A 21 0.95 4.36 -11.49
CA ARG A 21 1.47 5.64 -12.00
C ARG A 21 0.36 6.53 -12.55
N ARG A 22 -0.53 5.97 -13.38
CA ARG A 22 -1.69 6.71 -13.89
C ARG A 22 -2.55 7.27 -12.77
N ARG A 23 -2.75 6.52 -11.68
CA ARG A 23 -3.48 6.98 -10.50
C ARG A 23 -2.76 8.10 -9.76
N ILE A 24 -1.43 8.05 -9.65
CA ILE A 24 -0.62 9.14 -9.08
C ILE A 24 -0.80 10.42 -9.92
N GLU A 25 -0.66 10.33 -11.23
CA GLU A 25 -0.80 11.45 -12.17
C GLU A 25 -2.23 12.04 -12.15
N THR A 26 -3.25 11.17 -12.09
CA THR A 26 -4.65 11.61 -12.03
C THR A 26 -4.96 12.27 -10.68
N THR A 27 -4.32 11.81 -9.61
CA THR A 27 -4.45 12.43 -8.28
C THR A 27 -3.90 13.85 -8.28
N GLN A 28 -2.81 14.11 -9.02
CA GLN A 28 -2.21 15.44 -9.19
C GLN A 28 -3.11 16.44 -9.92
N THR A 29 -4.04 15.95 -10.77
CA THR A 29 -4.90 16.79 -11.61
C THR A 29 -6.29 17.03 -11.04
N HIS A 30 -6.74 16.24 -10.05
CA HIS A 30 -8.13 16.24 -9.59
C HIS A 30 -8.29 16.22 -8.05
N ASP A 31 -7.38 16.84 -7.29
CA ASP A 31 -7.45 16.99 -5.82
C ASP A 31 -7.85 15.70 -5.07
N GLY A 32 -7.27 14.55 -5.43
CA GLY A 32 -7.51 13.28 -4.71
C GLY A 32 -8.86 12.60 -4.95
N ARG A 33 -9.82 13.23 -5.65
CA ARG A 33 -11.16 12.67 -5.90
C ARG A 33 -11.17 11.41 -6.77
N TYR A 34 -10.08 11.13 -7.48
CA TYR A 34 -9.95 10.03 -8.46
C TYR A 34 -9.34 8.73 -7.91
N LEU A 35 -8.89 8.69 -6.66
CA LEU A 35 -8.44 7.44 -6.05
C LEU A 35 -9.59 6.54 -5.58
N ARG A 36 -10.84 7.00 -5.70
CA ARG A 36 -12.04 6.21 -5.40
C ARG A 36 -12.09 4.91 -6.22
N PRO A 37 -12.75 3.86 -5.69
CA PRO A 37 -12.84 2.56 -6.33
C PRO A 37 -13.81 2.64 -7.51
N SER A 38 -13.30 3.00 -8.68
CA SER A 38 -14.09 3.07 -9.92
C SER A 38 -13.36 2.58 -11.16
N ASP A 39 -12.10 2.14 -11.05
CA ASP A 39 -11.35 1.58 -12.19
C ASP A 39 -11.33 0.05 -12.11
N PRO A 40 -12.15 -0.66 -12.93
CA PRO A 40 -12.22 -2.11 -12.92
C PRO A 40 -10.87 -2.78 -13.22
N ALA A 41 -10.01 -2.15 -14.03
CA ALA A 41 -8.71 -2.71 -14.37
C ALA A 41 -7.78 -2.72 -13.15
N TYR A 42 -7.87 -1.69 -12.30
CA TYR A 42 -7.11 -1.62 -11.07
C TYR A 42 -7.59 -2.64 -10.04
N GLU A 43 -8.91 -2.77 -9.83
CA GLU A 43 -9.46 -3.80 -8.94
C GLU A 43 -9.07 -5.21 -9.39
N GLN A 44 -9.10 -5.49 -10.70
CA GLN A 44 -8.67 -6.79 -11.23
C GLN A 44 -7.19 -7.08 -10.93
N VAL A 45 -6.32 -6.05 -10.97
CA VAL A 45 -4.92 -6.21 -10.58
C VAL A 45 -4.79 -6.42 -9.07
N LEU A 46 -5.59 -5.75 -8.25
CA LEU A 46 -5.64 -6.00 -6.81
C LEU A 46 -6.06 -7.44 -6.47
N ASP A 47 -7.04 -8.00 -7.19
CA ASP A 47 -7.43 -9.40 -7.05
C ASP A 47 -6.31 -10.35 -7.47
N SER A 48 -5.53 -9.97 -8.49
CA SER A 48 -4.35 -10.72 -8.91
C SER A 48 -3.24 -10.67 -7.85
N LEU A 49 -3.04 -9.54 -7.16
CA LEU A 49 -2.14 -9.42 -6.00
C LEU A 49 -2.58 -10.35 -4.87
N ALA A 50 -3.88 -10.41 -4.57
CA ALA A 50 -4.43 -11.28 -3.55
C ALA A 50 -4.15 -12.76 -3.84
N LEU A 51 -4.27 -13.18 -5.11
CA LEU A 51 -3.92 -14.55 -5.51
C LEU A 51 -2.43 -14.85 -5.31
N VAL A 52 -1.55 -13.93 -5.72
CA VAL A 52 -0.10 -14.12 -5.57
C VAL A 52 0.32 -14.09 -4.09
N ALA A 53 -0.33 -13.28 -3.26
CA ALA A 53 -0.06 -13.19 -1.82
C ALA A 53 -0.25 -14.53 -1.08
N ARG A 54 -1.15 -15.40 -1.56
CA ARG A 54 -1.37 -16.74 -0.98
C ARG A 54 -0.19 -17.68 -1.15
N HIS A 55 0.53 -17.55 -2.27
CA HIS A 55 1.53 -18.53 -2.70
C HIS A 55 2.95 -17.99 -2.67
N MET A 56 3.11 -16.68 -2.83
CA MET A 56 4.40 -15.99 -2.91
C MET A 56 4.37 -14.67 -2.12
N PRO A 57 4.01 -14.69 -0.82
CA PRO A 57 3.84 -13.49 -0.01
C PRO A 57 5.13 -12.67 0.14
N VAL A 58 6.26 -13.31 0.44
CA VAL A 58 7.53 -12.59 0.67
C VAL A 58 8.01 -11.83 -0.58
N PRO A 59 8.20 -12.47 -1.75
CA PRO A 59 8.70 -11.74 -2.92
C PRO A 59 7.74 -10.66 -3.41
N LEU A 60 6.42 -10.86 -3.22
CA LEU A 60 5.42 -9.87 -3.56
C LEU A 60 5.50 -8.64 -2.66
N LEU A 61 5.55 -8.82 -1.34
CA LEU A 61 5.65 -7.69 -0.42
C LEU A 61 6.96 -6.92 -0.61
N GLU A 62 8.08 -7.61 -0.79
CA GLU A 62 9.36 -6.98 -1.09
C GLU A 62 9.32 -6.16 -2.38
N ALA A 63 8.60 -6.63 -3.40
CA ALA A 63 8.39 -5.86 -4.62
C ALA A 63 7.53 -4.61 -4.40
N LEU A 64 6.44 -4.71 -3.63
CA LEU A 64 5.58 -3.57 -3.30
C LEU A 64 6.34 -2.52 -2.48
N LEU A 65 7.15 -2.95 -1.51
CA LEU A 65 8.02 -2.07 -0.72
C LEU A 65 9.04 -1.35 -1.61
N ARG A 66 9.73 -2.07 -2.50
CA ARG A 66 10.67 -1.48 -3.46
C ARG A 66 9.99 -0.47 -4.39
N TRP A 67 8.77 -0.78 -4.84
CA TRP A 67 7.99 0.15 -5.65
C TRP A 67 7.66 1.44 -4.87
N ARG A 68 7.12 1.32 -3.66
CA ARG A 68 6.79 2.45 -2.79
C ARG A 68 8.01 3.36 -2.58
N ASP A 69 9.15 2.78 -2.26
CA ASP A 69 10.39 3.52 -2.03
C ASP A 69 10.91 4.19 -3.32
N SER A 70 10.68 3.58 -4.50
CA SER A 70 11.09 4.14 -5.80
C SER A 70 10.22 5.32 -6.25
N GLU A 71 8.93 5.32 -5.93
CA GLU A 71 7.99 6.37 -6.34
C GLU A 71 7.91 7.52 -5.34
N SER A 72 8.30 7.30 -4.08
CA SER A 72 8.29 8.32 -3.03
C SER A 72 9.23 9.50 -3.38
N PRO A 73 8.77 10.75 -3.18
CA PRO A 73 9.60 11.93 -3.46
C PRO A 73 10.80 12.01 -2.51
N LYS A 74 11.98 12.38 -3.05
CA LYS A 74 13.28 12.28 -2.34
C LYS A 74 13.79 13.58 -1.69
N GLY A 75 13.05 14.69 -1.72
CA GLY A 75 13.56 15.93 -1.13
C GLY A 75 12.82 17.23 -1.44
N ALA A 76 11.71 17.19 -2.18
CA ALA A 76 10.84 18.35 -2.34
C ALA A 76 9.77 18.34 -1.23
N ASN A 77 9.63 19.46 -0.51
CA ASN A 77 8.59 19.69 0.49
C ASN A 77 7.63 20.77 -0.04
N ASP A 78 7.05 20.50 -1.22
CA ASP A 78 6.01 21.32 -1.81
C ASP A 78 4.71 20.53 -1.91
N THR A 79 3.62 21.22 -2.25
CA THR A 79 2.28 20.62 -2.36
C THR A 79 2.27 19.43 -3.32
N SER A 80 2.96 19.52 -4.46
CA SER A 80 2.99 18.46 -5.48
C SER A 80 3.72 17.22 -4.99
N ALA A 81 4.83 17.40 -4.28
CA ALA A 81 5.58 16.32 -3.66
C ALA A 81 4.75 15.64 -2.56
N PHE A 82 4.09 16.40 -1.67
CA PHE A 82 3.21 15.81 -0.65
C PHE A 82 2.00 15.10 -1.26
N GLN A 83 1.40 15.65 -2.32
CA GLN A 83 0.32 15.00 -3.05
C GLN A 83 0.79 13.68 -3.69
N LYS A 84 1.97 13.67 -4.32
CA LYS A 84 2.57 12.43 -4.85
C LYS A 84 2.81 11.43 -3.73
N LYS A 85 3.38 11.86 -2.61
CA LYS A 85 3.63 11.01 -1.44
C LYS A 85 2.35 10.36 -0.95
N LEU A 86 1.31 11.14 -0.66
CA LEU A 86 0.03 10.61 -0.20
C LEU A 86 -0.61 9.67 -1.23
N ALA A 87 -0.53 9.97 -2.52
CA ALA A 87 -1.06 9.09 -3.57
C ALA A 87 -0.35 7.73 -3.62
N VAL A 88 0.98 7.72 -3.53
CA VAL A 88 1.80 6.49 -3.45
C VAL A 88 1.38 5.65 -2.24
N GLU A 89 1.19 6.30 -1.10
CA GLU A 89 0.86 5.62 0.17
C GLU A 89 -0.58 5.07 0.16
N CYS A 90 -1.53 5.78 -0.46
CA CYS A 90 -2.88 5.25 -0.68
C CYS A 90 -2.86 3.98 -1.54
N ILE A 91 -2.12 4.01 -2.65
CA ILE A 91 -1.98 2.86 -3.55
C ILE A 91 -1.29 1.69 -2.82
N PHE A 92 -0.23 1.97 -2.06
CA PHE A 92 0.46 0.97 -1.25
C PHE A 92 -0.48 0.35 -0.21
N CYS A 93 -1.22 1.16 0.55
CA CYS A 93 -2.18 0.67 1.54
C CYS A 93 -3.26 -0.21 0.90
N SER A 94 -3.82 0.21 -0.25
CA SER A 94 -4.82 -0.57 -0.98
C SER A 94 -4.29 -1.95 -1.40
N ALA A 95 -3.07 -2.00 -1.94
CA ALA A 95 -2.39 -3.26 -2.26
C ALA A 95 -2.11 -4.11 -1.00
N CYS A 96 -1.64 -3.49 0.08
CA CYS A 96 -1.35 -4.17 1.34
C CYS A 96 -2.60 -4.71 2.03
N ILE A 97 -3.75 -4.04 1.96
CA ILE A 97 -5.02 -4.56 2.50
C ILE A 97 -5.36 -5.89 1.82
N ARG A 98 -5.37 -5.91 0.48
CA ARG A 98 -5.65 -7.11 -0.32
C ARG A 98 -4.61 -8.20 -0.09
N PHE A 99 -3.35 -7.82 0.03
CA PHE A 99 -2.25 -8.71 0.38
C PHE A 99 -2.49 -9.38 1.74
N VAL A 100 -2.69 -8.60 2.81
CA VAL A 100 -2.82 -9.13 4.18
C VAL A 100 -4.06 -10.00 4.32
N GLN A 101 -5.17 -9.64 3.69
CA GLN A 101 -6.41 -10.43 3.68
C GLN A 101 -6.23 -11.83 3.07
N CYS A 102 -5.22 -12.04 2.23
CA CYS A 102 -4.99 -13.32 1.54
C CYS A 102 -3.65 -13.97 1.89
N CYS A 103 -2.79 -13.29 2.65
CA CYS A 103 -1.51 -13.84 3.08
C CYS A 103 -1.75 -14.94 4.13
N PRO A 104 -1.07 -16.10 4.04
CA PRO A 104 -1.08 -17.07 5.12
C PRO A 104 -0.49 -16.46 6.41
N PRO A 105 -0.95 -16.87 7.61
CA PRO A 105 -0.41 -16.39 8.90
C PRO A 105 1.12 -16.50 8.98
N ASP A 106 1.66 -17.64 8.55
CA ASP A 106 3.11 -17.92 8.54
C ASP A 106 3.78 -17.58 7.20
N GLY A 107 3.08 -16.81 6.34
CA GLY A 107 3.53 -16.48 5.00
C GLY A 107 4.66 -15.44 4.97
N LEU A 108 4.81 -14.65 6.03
CA LEU A 108 5.87 -13.64 6.14
C LEU A 108 6.77 -13.88 7.35
N THR A 109 7.97 -13.31 7.27
CA THR A 109 8.88 -13.24 8.41
C THR A 109 8.40 -12.20 9.43
N GLU A 110 8.78 -12.35 10.70
CA GLU A 110 8.49 -11.36 11.75
C GLU A 110 8.96 -9.95 11.38
N LYS A 111 10.08 -9.84 10.66
CA LYS A 111 10.60 -8.56 10.18
C LYS A 111 9.66 -7.87 9.20
N LEU A 112 9.02 -8.63 8.32
CA LEU A 112 8.08 -8.08 7.34
C LEU A 112 6.73 -7.74 7.99
N TRP A 113 6.27 -8.55 8.95
CA TRP A 113 5.09 -8.23 9.75
C TRP A 113 5.28 -6.95 10.55
N SER A 114 6.36 -6.85 11.33
CA SER A 114 6.65 -5.67 12.13
C SER A 114 6.89 -4.42 11.28
N GLY A 115 7.44 -4.57 10.07
CA GLY A 115 7.57 -3.48 9.11
C GLY A 115 6.21 -2.92 8.65
N LEU A 116 5.22 -3.77 8.42
CA LEU A 116 3.84 -3.32 8.08
C LEU A 116 3.16 -2.66 9.28
N GLU A 117 3.32 -3.22 10.47
CA GLU A 117 2.78 -2.63 11.71
C GLU A 117 3.39 -1.25 11.97
N HIS A 118 4.72 -1.13 11.88
CA HIS A 118 5.42 0.15 12.05
C HIS A 118 4.96 1.20 11.05
N PHE A 119 4.82 0.81 9.77
CA PHE A 119 4.29 1.70 8.73
C PHE A 119 2.90 2.25 9.08
N VAL A 120 2.00 1.38 9.53
CA VAL A 120 0.64 1.76 9.93
C VAL A 120 0.67 2.70 11.14
N PHE A 121 1.47 2.38 12.17
CA PHE A 121 1.59 3.23 13.35
C PHE A 121 2.19 4.60 13.05
N ASP A 122 3.22 4.66 12.18
CA ASP A 122 3.82 5.91 11.76
C ASP A 122 2.77 6.84 11.13
N TRP A 123 1.91 6.33 10.26
CA TRP A 123 0.84 7.14 9.67
C TRP A 123 -0.22 7.55 10.68
N LEU A 124 -0.68 6.65 11.56
CA LEU A 124 -1.68 7.00 12.58
C LEU A 124 -1.19 8.09 13.56
N ILE A 125 0.09 8.05 13.93
CA ILE A 125 0.66 8.94 14.95
C ILE A 125 1.22 10.22 14.33
N ASN A 126 1.86 10.11 13.17
CA ASN A 126 2.64 11.21 12.59
C ASN A 126 2.03 11.80 11.31
N ALA A 127 0.83 11.42 10.86
CA ALA A 127 0.23 11.93 9.62
C ALA A 127 0.28 13.47 9.50
N ASP A 128 -0.07 14.20 10.56
CA ASP A 128 -0.06 15.66 10.53
C ASP A 128 1.36 16.25 10.53
N ARG A 129 2.34 15.54 11.11
CA ARG A 129 3.76 15.91 11.02
C ARG A 129 4.34 15.63 9.64
N VAL A 130 3.82 14.62 8.94
CA VAL A 130 4.27 14.23 7.59
C VAL A 130 3.64 15.14 6.53
N VAL A 131 2.36 15.46 6.67
CA VAL A 131 1.64 16.43 5.83
C VAL A 131 0.74 17.29 6.72
N SER A 132 1.23 18.51 7.00
CA SER A 132 0.54 19.49 7.85
C SER A 132 -0.80 19.90 7.24
N GLN A 133 -1.88 19.76 8.03
CA GLN A 133 -3.21 20.22 7.61
C GLN A 133 -3.25 21.73 7.41
N VAL A 134 -2.51 22.46 8.24
CA VAL A 134 -2.53 23.92 8.28
C VAL A 134 -1.76 24.49 7.09
N GLU A 135 -0.63 23.89 6.76
CA GLU A 135 0.21 24.34 5.64
C GLU A 135 -0.35 23.88 4.27
N TYR A 136 -0.98 22.70 4.22
CA TYR A 136 -1.48 22.11 2.97
C TYR A 136 -2.96 21.71 3.07
N PRO A 137 -3.89 22.66 3.28
CA PRO A 137 -5.31 22.36 3.44
C PRO A 137 -5.94 21.73 2.19
N SER A 138 -5.41 21.99 0.99
CA SER A 138 -5.85 21.36 -0.26
C SER A 138 -5.62 19.84 -0.30
N LEU A 139 -4.75 19.31 0.56
CA LEU A 139 -4.45 17.87 0.62
C LEU A 139 -5.33 17.11 1.63
N ALA A 140 -6.29 17.79 2.29
CA ALA A 140 -7.09 17.22 3.36
C ALA A 140 -7.86 15.96 2.92
N ASP A 141 -8.51 16.00 1.75
CA ASP A 141 -9.28 14.86 1.22
C ASP A 141 -8.39 13.64 0.97
N LEU A 142 -7.23 13.84 0.37
CA LEU A 142 -6.28 12.77 0.06
C LEU A 142 -5.67 12.16 1.32
N ARG A 143 -5.38 13.00 2.32
CA ARG A 143 -4.92 12.55 3.64
C ARG A 143 -6.01 11.78 4.38
N GLY A 144 -7.26 12.24 4.32
CA GLY A 144 -8.42 11.53 4.87
C GLY A 144 -8.55 10.13 4.28
N LEU A 145 -8.48 10.02 2.95
CA LEU A 145 -8.47 8.73 2.25
C LEU A 145 -7.33 7.81 2.71
N LEU A 146 -6.12 8.35 2.87
CA LEU A 146 -4.99 7.57 3.37
C LEU A 146 -5.26 7.03 4.77
N LEU A 147 -5.77 7.86 5.69
CA LEU A 147 -6.09 7.44 7.05
C LEU A 147 -7.20 6.38 7.09
N ASP A 148 -8.20 6.47 6.21
CA ASP A 148 -9.24 5.44 6.07
C ASP A 148 -8.65 4.11 5.58
N LEU A 149 -7.70 4.14 4.64
CA LEU A 149 -7.00 2.95 4.16
C LEU A 149 -6.06 2.38 5.23
N VAL A 150 -5.36 3.23 5.98
CA VAL A 150 -4.51 2.80 7.10
C VAL A 150 -5.37 2.13 8.17
N ALA A 151 -6.53 2.68 8.52
CA ALA A 151 -7.46 2.06 9.46
C ALA A 151 -7.97 0.69 8.99
N GLN A 152 -8.28 0.54 7.71
CA GLN A 152 -8.62 -0.77 7.13
C GLN A 152 -7.45 -1.76 7.21
N LEU A 153 -6.23 -1.29 6.96
CA LEU A 153 -5.03 -2.11 7.06
C LEU A 153 -4.75 -2.54 8.51
N VAL A 154 -4.97 -1.68 9.51
CA VAL A 154 -4.94 -2.06 10.94
C VAL A 154 -5.89 -3.21 11.20
N GLY A 155 -7.13 -3.12 10.69
CA GLY A 155 -8.14 -4.17 10.83
C GLY A 155 -7.67 -5.50 10.24
N ALA A 156 -7.13 -5.47 9.03
CA ALA A 156 -6.60 -6.67 8.38
C ALA A 156 -5.39 -7.26 9.15
N LEU A 157 -4.45 -6.42 9.60
CA LEU A 157 -3.29 -6.84 10.39
C LEU A 157 -3.70 -7.43 11.75
N SER A 158 -4.72 -6.87 12.39
CA SER A 158 -5.22 -7.38 13.67
C SER A 158 -5.80 -8.79 13.52
N GLN A 159 -6.54 -9.04 12.45
CA GLN A 159 -7.12 -10.36 12.17
C GLN A 159 -6.02 -11.41 11.96
N ILE A 160 -5.00 -11.11 11.15
CA ILE A 160 -3.91 -12.07 10.90
C ILE A 160 -3.05 -12.29 12.15
N SER A 161 -2.81 -11.26 12.96
CA SER A 161 -2.06 -11.39 14.22
C SER A 161 -2.80 -12.27 15.24
N ILE A 162 -4.14 -12.23 15.28
CA ILE A 162 -4.93 -13.17 16.09
C ILE A 162 -4.78 -14.60 15.55
N LEU A 163 -4.91 -14.81 14.24
CA LEU A 163 -4.76 -16.13 13.61
C LEU A 163 -3.37 -16.73 13.84
N ARG A 164 -2.31 -15.92 13.75
CA ARG A 164 -0.94 -16.33 14.06
C ARG A 164 -0.78 -16.83 15.49
N LYS A 165 -1.41 -16.15 16.47
CA LYS A 165 -1.36 -16.58 17.88
C LYS A 165 -2.12 -17.89 18.12
N LEU A 166 -3.22 -18.11 17.42
CA LEU A 166 -4.01 -19.34 17.52
C LEU A 166 -3.32 -20.56 16.90
N HIS A 167 -2.48 -20.37 15.88
CA HIS A 167 -1.74 -21.49 15.26
C HIS A 167 -0.56 -21.99 16.11
N ILE A 168 -0.15 -21.22 17.11
CA ILE A 168 0.96 -21.52 18.03
C ILE A 168 0.44 -22.15 19.34
N SER A 169 -0.88 -22.16 19.57
CA SER A 169 -1.54 -22.69 20.78
C SER A 169 -2.07 -24.11 20.54
#